data_AF-A0A8R2JTJ9-F1
#
_entry.id   AF-A0A8R2JTJ9-F1
#
_cell.length_a   1.000
_cell.length_b   1.000
_cell.length_c   1.000
_cell.angle_alpha   90.00
_cell.angle_beta   90.00
_cell.angle_gamma   90.00
#
_symmetry.space_group_name_H-M   'P 1'
#
loop_
_entity.id
_entity.type
_entity.pdbx_description
1 polymer ?
#
loop_
_entity_poly.entity_id
_entity_poly.type
_entity_poly.pdbx_seq_one_letter_code
_entity_poly.pdbx_strand_id
1 'polypeptide(L)'
;MTKDVIKILSDVKVCSYLVWAVFAGIFTAYIWFYLFLYIEDLANIYHQERLPLIKTIQGFSVTVECCIGEIPIYIMTGYILKKIGHMTAFSISFAMFSMRFFLYSIIKDPLWVLPVELTNGITFTLAFVAGISYAAEVAPSGSAGTLQGLFGMAFHGIGVSLGSFMAGYTFERMGSSASFELLSYVAFTTFLVQVSVNQLIMRISKPIENGIMD
;
A
#
# COMPACT_ATOMS: atom_id res chain seq x y z
N MET A 1 22.21 8.51 -16.79
CA MET A 1 20.76 8.61 -17.04
C MET A 1 20.57 9.11 -18.46
N THR A 2 20.00 8.29 -19.35
CA THR A 2 19.69 8.68 -20.73
C THR A 2 18.63 9.79 -20.74
N LYS A 3 18.70 10.74 -21.69
CA LYS A 3 17.75 11.87 -21.80
C LYS A 3 16.28 11.39 -21.87
N ASP A 4 16.07 10.17 -22.34
CA ASP A 4 14.75 9.52 -22.43
C ASP A 4 14.14 9.22 -21.06
N VAL A 5 14.94 8.85 -20.07
CA VAL A 5 14.44 8.60 -18.70
C VAL A 5 13.96 9.90 -18.07
N ILE A 6 14.71 10.99 -18.23
CA ILE A 6 14.33 12.32 -17.67
C ILE A 6 13.04 12.84 -18.33
N LYS A 7 12.87 12.60 -19.64
CA LYS A 7 11.64 12.97 -20.37
C LYS A 7 10.42 12.18 -19.89
N ILE A 8 10.58 10.89 -19.61
CA ILE A 8 9.51 10.03 -19.06
C ILE A 8 9.17 10.40 -17.62
N LEU A 9 10.16 10.80 -16.82
CA LEU A 9 9.92 11.34 -15.47
C LEU A 9 9.19 12.67 -15.47
N SER A 10 9.14 13.37 -16.60
CA SER A 10 8.35 14.58 -16.77
C SER A 10 6.92 14.29 -17.23
N ASP A 11 6.56 13.02 -17.46
CA ASP A 11 5.18 12.63 -17.76
C ASP A 11 4.35 12.68 -16.47
N VAL A 12 3.24 13.41 -16.54
CA VAL A 12 2.26 13.56 -15.45
C VAL A 12 1.79 12.21 -14.91
N LYS A 13 1.69 11.18 -15.77
CA LYS A 13 1.28 9.83 -15.36
C LYS A 13 2.34 9.16 -14.47
N VAL A 14 3.63 9.32 -14.80
CA VAL A 14 4.74 8.76 -14.03
C VAL A 14 4.92 9.49 -12.71
N CYS A 15 4.81 10.82 -12.70
CA CYS A 15 4.81 11.59 -11.45
C CYS A 15 3.66 11.19 -10.53
N SER A 16 2.44 11.10 -11.05
CA SER A 16 1.28 10.68 -10.27
C SER A 16 1.49 9.28 -9.68
N TYR A 17 1.99 8.35 -10.48
CA TYR A 17 2.32 7.01 -10.06
C TYR A 17 3.37 6.96 -8.93
N LEU A 18 4.45 7.73 -9.02
CA LEU A 18 5.47 7.79 -7.96
C LEU A 18 4.92 8.37 -6.66
N VAL A 19 4.00 9.34 -6.73
CA VAL A 19 3.29 9.85 -5.55
C VAL A 19 2.47 8.75 -4.88
N TRP A 20 1.76 7.93 -5.66
CA TRP A 20 1.00 6.79 -5.13
C TRP A 20 1.90 5.73 -4.51
N ALA A 21 3.08 5.50 -5.08
CA ALA A 21 4.09 4.64 -4.47
C ALA A 21 4.54 5.16 -3.09
N VAL A 22 4.73 6.46 -2.93
CA VAL A 22 5.08 7.07 -1.63
C VAL A 22 3.95 6.84 -0.61
N PHE A 23 2.69 7.09 -0.97
CA PHE A 23 1.56 6.86 -0.07
C PHE A 23 1.41 5.39 0.33
N ALA A 24 1.56 4.47 -0.63
CA ALA A 24 1.53 3.04 -0.34
C ALA A 24 2.68 2.66 0.62
N GLY A 25 3.88 3.21 0.42
CA GLY A 25 5.01 3.01 1.33
C GLY A 25 4.76 3.55 2.74
N ILE A 26 4.13 4.73 2.86
CA ILE A 26 3.73 5.30 4.16
C ILE A 26 2.80 4.33 4.89
N PHE A 27 1.74 3.86 4.24
CA PHE A 27 0.78 2.94 4.86
C PHE A 27 1.41 1.60 5.25
N THR A 28 2.28 1.06 4.40
CA THR A 28 3.00 -0.18 4.68
C THR A 28 3.94 -0.04 5.88
N ALA A 29 4.59 1.12 6.08
CA ALA A 29 5.50 1.32 7.21
C ALA A 29 4.82 1.23 8.58
N TYR A 30 3.58 1.72 8.70
CA TYR A 30 2.79 1.59 9.93
C TYR A 30 2.58 0.11 10.29
N ILE A 31 2.36 -0.74 9.30
CA ILE A 31 2.18 -2.17 9.54
C ILE A 31 3.53 -2.81 9.86
N TRP A 32 4.53 -2.63 9.00
CA TRP A 32 5.83 -3.31 9.15
C TRP A 32 6.54 -3.04 10.46
N PHE A 33 6.47 -1.80 10.97
CA PHE A 33 7.24 -1.43 12.16
C PHE A 33 6.39 -1.29 13.43
N TYR A 34 5.10 -1.02 13.31
CA TYR A 34 4.24 -0.70 14.46
C TYR A 34 3.14 -1.73 14.73
N LEU A 35 2.92 -2.73 13.85
CA LEU A 35 1.95 -3.80 14.10
C LEU A 35 2.26 -4.59 15.37
N PHE A 36 3.54 -4.90 15.62
CA PHE A 36 3.94 -5.65 16.82
C PHE A 36 3.72 -4.84 18.10
N LEU A 37 4.05 -3.55 18.08
CA LEU A 37 3.79 -2.64 19.18
C LEU A 37 2.29 -2.53 19.47
N TYR A 38 1.48 -2.47 18.42
CA TYR A 38 0.02 -2.45 18.55
C TYR A 38 -0.56 -3.75 19.13
N ILE A 39 -0.08 -4.91 18.69
CA ILE A 39 -0.49 -6.21 19.24
C ILE A 39 -0.13 -6.30 20.73
N GLU A 40 1.03 -5.76 21.13
CA GLU A 40 1.45 -5.68 22.54
C GLU A 40 0.58 -4.71 23.34
N ASP A 41 0.28 -3.54 22.81
CA ASP A 41 -0.62 -2.57 23.45
C ASP A 41 -2.01 -3.18 23.68
N LEU A 42 -2.58 -3.85 22.69
CA LEU A 42 -3.86 -4.55 22.83
C LEU A 42 -3.83 -5.61 23.94
N ALA A 43 -2.78 -6.42 23.98
CA ALA A 43 -2.62 -7.44 25.02
C ALA A 43 -2.46 -6.81 26.40
N ASN A 44 -1.69 -5.73 26.53
CA ASN A 44 -1.52 -5.02 27.79
C ASN A 44 -2.83 -4.38 28.29
N ILE A 45 -3.65 -3.84 27.38
CA ILE A 45 -4.89 -3.12 27.73
C ILE A 45 -6.04 -4.10 28.01
N TYR A 46 -6.22 -5.13 27.20
CA TYR A 46 -7.42 -5.97 27.22
C TYR A 46 -7.18 -7.40 27.73
N HIS A 47 -5.99 -7.98 27.53
CA HIS A 47 -5.73 -9.41 27.72
C HIS A 47 -4.30 -9.70 28.23
N GLN A 48 -4.02 -9.22 29.43
CA GLN A 48 -2.68 -9.28 30.03
C GLN A 48 -2.20 -10.73 30.26
N GLU A 49 -3.13 -11.67 30.37
CA GLU A 49 -2.87 -13.12 30.45
C GLU A 49 -2.19 -13.69 29.19
N ARG A 50 -2.28 -13.01 28.05
CA ARG A 50 -1.69 -13.46 26.77
C ARG A 50 -0.29 -12.93 26.51
N LEU A 51 0.25 -12.08 27.39
CA LEU A 51 1.62 -11.57 27.28
C LEU A 51 2.69 -12.67 27.15
N PRO A 52 2.62 -13.83 27.83
CA PRO A 52 3.59 -14.90 27.63
C PRO A 52 3.56 -15.49 26.20
N LEU A 53 2.41 -15.44 25.54
CA LEU A 53 2.18 -15.99 24.19
C LEU A 53 2.26 -14.93 23.10
N ILE A 54 2.44 -13.65 23.44
CA ILE A 54 2.29 -12.54 22.49
C ILE A 54 3.31 -12.62 21.35
N LYS A 55 4.54 -13.04 21.64
CA LYS A 55 5.59 -13.22 20.63
C LYS A 55 5.25 -14.34 19.65
N THR A 56 4.60 -15.40 20.12
CA THR A 56 4.10 -16.47 19.26
C THR A 56 2.97 -15.97 18.37
N ILE A 57 2.04 -15.16 18.91
CA ILE A 57 0.97 -14.53 18.13
C ILE A 57 1.55 -13.62 17.04
N GLN A 58 2.53 -12.78 17.37
CA GLN A 58 3.22 -11.90 16.40
C GLN A 58 3.88 -12.71 15.27
N GLY A 59 4.63 -13.77 15.60
CA GLY A 59 5.25 -14.64 14.59
C GLY A 59 4.22 -15.37 13.72
N PHE A 60 3.12 -15.82 14.31
CA PHE A 60 2.03 -16.44 13.57
C PHE A 60 1.30 -15.44 12.66
N SER A 61 1.14 -14.20 13.11
CA SER A 61 0.61 -13.09 12.33
C SER A 61 1.36 -12.91 11.02
N VAL A 62 2.69 -12.81 11.07
CA VAL A 62 3.54 -12.69 9.87
C VAL A 62 3.46 -13.94 8.99
N THR A 63 3.37 -15.13 9.61
CA THR A 63 3.25 -16.38 8.85
C THR A 63 1.94 -16.42 8.06
N VAL A 64 0.83 -16.04 8.69
CA VAL A 64 -0.49 -15.95 8.04
C VAL A 64 -0.47 -14.88 6.95
N GLU A 65 0.10 -13.71 7.27
CA GLU A 65 0.26 -12.58 6.35
C GLU A 65 1.00 -12.99 5.07
N CYS A 66 2.24 -13.48 5.19
CA CYS A 66 3.08 -13.81 4.06
C CYS A 66 2.64 -15.09 3.34
N CYS A 67 2.40 -16.19 4.07
CA CYS A 67 2.17 -17.49 3.43
C CYS A 67 0.75 -17.63 2.88
N ILE A 68 -0.24 -17.10 3.57
CA ILE A 68 -1.66 -17.30 3.23
C ILE A 68 -2.22 -16.06 2.51
N GLY A 69 -1.88 -14.86 2.97
CA GLY A 69 -2.32 -13.61 2.35
C GLY A 69 -1.55 -13.30 1.07
N GLU A 70 -0.23 -13.18 1.14
CA GLU A 70 0.58 -12.65 0.03
C GLU A 70 0.80 -13.66 -1.10
N ILE A 71 1.25 -14.89 -0.81
CA ILE A 71 1.63 -15.86 -1.86
C ILE A 71 0.52 -16.09 -2.90
N PRO A 72 -0.74 -16.40 -2.53
CA PRO A 72 -1.79 -16.64 -3.52
C PRO A 72 -2.07 -15.40 -4.37
N ILE A 73 -2.08 -14.22 -3.74
CA ILE A 73 -2.29 -12.96 -4.44
C ILE A 73 -1.14 -12.67 -5.38
N TYR A 74 0.11 -12.94 -5.00
CA TYR A 74 1.28 -12.75 -5.85
C TYR A 74 1.17 -13.53 -7.17
N ILE A 75 0.72 -14.78 -7.08
CA ILE A 75 0.49 -15.66 -8.25
C ILE A 75 -0.64 -15.10 -9.13
N MET A 76 -1.72 -14.64 -8.52
CA MET A 76 -2.90 -14.14 -9.25
C MET A 76 -2.74 -12.70 -9.76
N THR A 77 -1.85 -11.90 -9.19
CA THR A 77 -1.77 -10.45 -9.44
C THR A 77 -1.46 -10.14 -10.89
N GLY A 78 -0.62 -10.92 -11.56
CA GLY A 78 -0.36 -10.75 -12.99
C GLY A 78 -1.63 -10.87 -13.86
N TYR A 79 -2.55 -11.76 -13.51
CA TYR A 79 -3.84 -11.88 -14.19
C TYR A 79 -4.80 -10.75 -13.83
N ILE A 80 -4.82 -10.35 -12.56
CA ILE A 80 -5.64 -9.23 -12.07
C ILE A 80 -5.25 -7.95 -12.79
N LEU A 81 -3.96 -7.59 -12.80
CA LEU A 81 -3.46 -6.36 -13.43
C LEU A 81 -3.79 -6.28 -14.93
N LYS A 82 -3.69 -7.40 -15.66
CA LYS A 82 -4.09 -7.46 -17.07
C LYS A 82 -5.59 -7.17 -17.28
N LYS A 83 -6.43 -7.49 -16.30
CA LYS A 83 -7.89 -7.32 -16.40
C LYS A 83 -8.37 -5.94 -15.92
N ILE A 84 -7.80 -5.40 -14.84
CA ILE A 84 -8.28 -4.16 -14.21
C ILE A 84 -7.38 -2.93 -14.46
N GLY A 85 -6.15 -3.15 -14.92
CA GLY A 85 -5.14 -2.11 -15.10
C GLY A 85 -4.44 -1.68 -13.80
N HIS A 86 -3.27 -1.05 -13.96
CA HIS A 86 -2.40 -0.68 -12.84
C HIS A 86 -3.00 0.39 -11.91
N MET A 87 -3.62 1.43 -12.47
CA MET A 87 -4.19 2.54 -11.67
C MET A 87 -5.41 2.13 -10.85
N THR A 88 -6.23 1.22 -11.38
CA THR A 88 -7.37 0.64 -10.66
C THR A 88 -6.89 -0.29 -9.54
N ALA A 89 -5.80 -1.03 -9.77
CA ALA A 89 -5.19 -1.87 -8.74
C ALA A 89 -4.74 -1.08 -7.51
N PHE A 90 -4.08 0.08 -7.70
CA PHE A 90 -3.77 1.00 -6.60
C PHE A 90 -5.02 1.48 -5.86
N SER A 91 -6.11 1.76 -6.58
CA SER A 91 -7.37 2.19 -5.96
C SER A 91 -7.95 1.09 -5.06
N ILE A 92 -7.96 -0.16 -5.54
CA ILE A 92 -8.43 -1.31 -4.75
C ILE A 92 -7.55 -1.52 -3.52
N SER A 93 -6.23 -1.44 -3.69
CA SER A 93 -5.29 -1.55 -2.57
C SER A 93 -5.52 -0.47 -1.51
N PHE A 94 -5.70 0.80 -1.90
CA PHE A 94 -5.96 1.88 -0.93
C PHE A 94 -7.31 1.74 -0.23
N ALA A 95 -8.35 1.27 -0.91
CA ALA A 95 -9.62 0.95 -0.28
C ALA A 95 -9.45 -0.16 0.78
N MET A 96 -8.70 -1.22 0.43
CA MET A 96 -8.42 -2.32 1.36
C MET A 96 -7.52 -1.87 2.52
N PHE A 97 -6.55 -0.96 2.30
CA PHE A 97 -5.76 -0.37 3.39
C PHE A 97 -6.65 0.39 4.37
N SER A 98 -7.58 1.20 3.87
CA SER A 98 -8.54 1.92 4.71
C SER A 98 -9.40 0.97 5.54
N MET A 99 -9.94 -0.09 4.92
CA MET A 99 -10.69 -1.13 5.62
C MET A 99 -9.84 -1.84 6.68
N ARG A 100 -8.59 -2.19 6.35
CA ARG A 100 -7.66 -2.84 7.27
C ARG A 100 -7.34 -1.98 8.49
N PHE A 101 -7.04 -0.69 8.28
CA PHE A 101 -6.78 0.24 9.39
C PHE A 101 -8.03 0.50 10.24
N PHE A 102 -9.21 0.51 9.61
CA PHE A 102 -10.48 0.58 10.35
C PHE A 102 -10.70 -0.68 11.21
N LEU A 103 -10.40 -1.87 10.66
CA LEU A 103 -10.47 -3.12 11.39
C LEU A 103 -9.51 -3.12 12.59
N TYR A 104 -8.29 -2.58 12.45
CA TYR A 104 -7.39 -2.40 13.59
C TYR A 104 -7.99 -1.45 14.63
N SER A 105 -8.59 -0.32 14.26
CA SER A 105 -9.20 0.58 15.26
C SER A 105 -10.25 -0.11 16.16
N ILE A 106 -11.00 -1.09 15.65
CA ILE A 106 -12.07 -1.76 16.40
C ILE A 106 -11.64 -3.04 17.15
N ILE A 107 -10.47 -3.59 16.85
CA ILE A 107 -10.00 -4.83 17.47
C ILE A 107 -9.68 -4.59 18.94
N LYS A 108 -10.17 -5.50 19.79
CA LYS A 108 -9.87 -5.52 21.24
C LYS A 108 -9.12 -6.78 21.65
N ASP A 109 -9.39 -7.91 20.98
CA ASP A 109 -8.69 -9.17 21.24
C ASP A 109 -7.56 -9.36 20.18
N PRO A 110 -6.30 -9.54 20.61
CA PRO A 110 -5.14 -9.70 19.71
C PRO A 110 -5.26 -10.80 18.66
N LEU A 111 -6.07 -11.85 18.88
CA LEU A 111 -6.25 -12.93 17.90
C LEU A 111 -7.03 -12.48 16.66
N TRP A 112 -7.86 -11.44 16.77
CA TRP A 112 -8.57 -10.88 15.62
C TRP A 112 -7.66 -10.16 14.64
N VAL A 113 -6.40 -9.93 15.00
CA VAL A 113 -5.38 -9.43 14.07
C VAL A 113 -5.10 -10.48 12.97
N LEU A 114 -5.11 -11.77 13.31
CA LEU A 114 -4.81 -12.86 12.37
C LEU A 114 -5.69 -12.89 11.10
N PRO A 115 -7.04 -12.86 11.20
CA PRO A 115 -7.87 -12.79 9.99
C PRO A 115 -7.72 -11.48 9.23
N VAL A 116 -7.35 -10.38 9.91
CA VAL A 116 -7.08 -9.09 9.25
C VAL A 116 -5.79 -9.16 8.44
N GLU A 117 -4.78 -9.89 8.91
CA GLU A 117 -3.53 -10.12 8.15
C GLU A 117 -3.74 -10.82 6.81
N LEU A 118 -4.79 -11.63 6.66
CA LEU A 118 -5.12 -12.25 5.37
C LEU A 118 -5.42 -11.20 4.28
N THR A 119 -5.93 -10.03 4.68
CA THR A 119 -6.19 -8.92 3.76
C THR A 119 -4.92 -8.27 3.25
N ASN A 120 -3.76 -8.54 3.90
CA ASN A 120 -2.49 -7.94 3.54
C ASN A 120 -2.11 -8.17 2.08
N GLY A 121 -2.31 -9.39 1.57
CA GLY A 121 -2.00 -9.71 0.17
C GLY A 121 -2.68 -8.75 -0.81
N ILE A 122 -3.95 -8.42 -0.61
CA ILE A 122 -4.66 -7.48 -1.50
C ILE A 122 -4.21 -6.03 -1.25
N THR A 123 -3.85 -5.67 -0.02
CA THR A 123 -3.36 -4.31 0.27
C THR A 123 -1.97 -4.06 -0.30
N PHE A 124 -0.97 -4.81 0.16
CA PHE A 124 0.43 -4.60 -0.14
C PHE A 124 0.82 -5.23 -1.48
N THR A 125 0.59 -6.54 -1.66
CA THR A 125 1.09 -7.27 -2.83
C THR A 125 0.52 -6.70 -4.12
N LEU A 126 -0.79 -6.40 -4.16
CA LEU A 126 -1.41 -5.84 -5.35
C LEU A 126 -0.83 -4.46 -5.70
N ALA A 127 -0.67 -3.55 -4.73
CA ALA A 127 -0.07 -2.23 -4.96
C ALA A 127 1.40 -2.32 -5.37
N PHE A 128 2.17 -3.20 -4.71
CA PHE A 128 3.59 -3.37 -4.96
C PHE A 128 3.87 -3.93 -6.36
N VAL A 129 3.14 -4.99 -6.74
CA VAL A 129 3.28 -5.61 -8.06
C VAL A 129 2.70 -4.72 -9.17
N ALA A 130 1.57 -4.04 -8.93
CA ALA A 130 1.06 -3.00 -9.84
C ALA A 130 2.12 -1.92 -10.07
N GLY A 131 2.80 -1.54 -8.98
CA GLY A 131 3.97 -0.70 -8.97
C GLY A 131 5.04 -1.16 -9.97
N ILE A 132 5.73 -2.22 -9.59
CA ILE A 132 6.86 -2.75 -10.37
C ILE A 132 6.48 -3.03 -11.82
N SER A 133 5.27 -3.55 -12.07
CA SER A 133 4.79 -3.84 -13.42
C SER A 133 4.57 -2.57 -14.23
N TYR A 134 3.99 -1.52 -13.65
CA TYR A 134 3.80 -0.24 -14.34
C TYR A 134 5.14 0.44 -14.64
N ALA A 135 6.07 0.41 -13.68
CA ALA A 135 7.42 0.93 -13.89
C ALA A 135 8.17 0.20 -15.02
N ALA A 136 7.94 -1.11 -15.17
CA ALA A 136 8.49 -1.89 -16.28
C ALA A 136 7.85 -1.54 -17.63
N GLU A 137 6.54 -1.31 -17.65
CA GLU A 137 5.77 -1.04 -18.86
C GLU A 137 6.06 0.35 -19.45
N VAL A 138 6.22 1.37 -18.59
CA VAL A 138 6.53 2.74 -19.01
C VAL A 138 8.03 2.93 -19.31
N ALA A 139 8.88 1.97 -18.93
CA ALA A 139 10.31 2.09 -19.14
C ALA A 139 10.69 1.98 -20.63
N PRO A 140 11.61 2.84 -21.10
CA PRO A 140 12.17 2.68 -22.44
C PRO A 140 13.04 1.42 -22.49
N SER A 141 13.17 0.83 -23.68
CA SER A 141 13.94 -0.39 -23.92
C SER A 141 15.32 -0.33 -23.24
N GLY A 142 15.59 -1.29 -22.34
CA GLY A 142 16.85 -1.36 -21.59
C GLY A 142 16.92 -0.54 -20.29
N SER A 143 15.86 0.19 -19.91
CA SER A 143 15.83 1.01 -18.67
C SER A 143 14.81 0.54 -17.62
N ALA A 144 14.18 -0.62 -17.79
CA ALA A 144 13.18 -1.17 -16.86
C ALA A 144 13.70 -1.25 -15.41
N GLY A 145 14.93 -1.72 -15.22
CA GLY A 145 15.56 -1.78 -13.90
C GLY A 145 15.73 -0.40 -13.25
N THR A 146 15.93 0.66 -14.04
CA THR A 146 16.08 2.02 -13.52
C THR A 146 14.74 2.56 -13.00
N LEU A 147 13.65 2.40 -13.74
CA LEU A 147 12.32 2.86 -13.28
C LEU A 147 11.78 2.01 -12.12
N GLN A 148 12.05 0.70 -12.11
CA GLN A 148 11.75 -0.14 -10.95
C GLN A 148 12.56 0.28 -9.72
N GLY A 149 13.84 0.62 -9.91
CA GLY A 149 14.68 1.18 -8.85
C GLY A 149 14.13 2.51 -8.32
N LEU A 150 13.63 3.37 -9.20
CA LEU A 150 12.99 4.62 -8.79
C LEU A 150 11.68 4.40 -8.04
N PHE A 151 10.87 3.42 -8.46
CA PHE A 151 9.71 3.00 -7.68
C PHE A 151 10.12 2.48 -6.31
N GLY A 152 11.15 1.64 -6.22
CA GLY A 152 11.70 1.16 -4.95
C GLY A 152 12.19 2.31 -4.06
N MET A 153 12.83 3.33 -4.64
CA MET A 153 13.21 4.55 -3.93
C MET A 153 11.99 5.33 -3.43
N ALA A 154 10.95 5.49 -4.25
CA ALA A 154 9.74 6.20 -3.83
C ALA A 154 8.99 5.44 -2.74
N PHE A 155 8.83 4.13 -2.89
CA PHE A 155 8.08 3.26 -1.99
C PHE A 155 8.87 2.96 -0.71
N HIS A 156 10.03 2.27 -0.78
CA HIS A 156 10.85 1.93 0.39
C HIS A 156 11.72 3.08 0.90
N GLY A 157 12.25 3.91 0.00
CA GLY A 157 13.16 4.99 0.41
C GLY A 157 12.41 6.14 1.06
N ILE A 158 11.48 6.76 0.33
CA ILE A 158 10.78 7.96 0.80
C ILE A 158 9.53 7.58 1.60
N GLY A 159 8.66 6.76 1.01
CA GLY A 159 7.37 6.40 1.60
C GLY A 159 7.53 5.71 2.95
N VAL A 160 8.31 4.63 2.99
CA VAL A 160 8.49 3.87 4.22
C VAL A 160 9.21 4.70 5.30
N SER A 161 10.27 5.45 4.96
CA SER A 161 10.96 6.29 5.96
C SER A 161 10.08 7.40 6.53
N LEU A 162 9.30 8.08 5.69
CA LEU A 162 8.36 9.11 6.15
C LEU A 162 7.24 8.48 6.99
N GLY A 163 6.72 7.32 6.54
CA GLY A 163 5.71 6.56 7.25
C GLY A 163 6.17 6.13 8.64
N SER A 164 7.39 5.61 8.78
CA SER A 164 7.96 5.24 10.08
C SER A 164 8.07 6.43 11.03
N PHE A 165 8.52 7.58 10.52
CA PHE A 165 8.61 8.79 11.33
C PHE A 165 7.22 9.27 11.80
N MET A 166 6.25 9.32 10.89
CA MET A 166 4.87 9.70 11.20
C MET A 166 4.21 8.70 12.18
N ALA A 167 4.47 7.41 11.99
CA ALA A 167 3.96 6.36 12.85
C ALA A 167 4.52 6.47 14.27
N GLY A 168 5.82 6.73 14.43
CA GLY A 168 6.42 6.95 15.75
C GLY A 168 5.80 8.14 16.47
N TYR A 169 5.65 9.26 15.76
CA TYR A 169 5.05 10.47 16.32
C TYR A 169 3.58 10.27 16.73
N THR A 170 2.78 9.63 15.88
CA THR A 170 1.35 9.41 16.14
C THR A 170 1.13 8.39 17.26
N PHE A 171 1.87 7.28 17.26
CA PHE A 171 1.79 6.26 18.31
C PHE A 171 2.15 6.81 19.68
N GLU A 172 3.20 7.65 19.77
CA GLU A 172 3.60 8.27 21.04
C GLU A 172 2.55 9.25 21.57
N ARG A 173 1.94 10.06 20.69
CA ARG A 173 1.02 11.14 21.08
C ARG A 173 -0.41 10.67 21.34
N MET A 174 -0.92 9.75 20.54
CA MET A 174 -2.33 9.39 20.49
C MET A 174 -2.58 7.94 20.91
N GLY A 175 -1.53 7.13 21.03
CA GLY A 175 -1.65 5.69 21.24
C GLY A 175 -1.93 4.92 19.95
N SER A 176 -1.81 3.60 20.02
CA SER A 176 -1.80 2.73 18.84
C SER A 176 -3.18 2.59 18.16
N SER A 177 -4.27 2.37 18.90
CA SER A 177 -5.63 2.27 18.32
C SER A 177 -6.09 3.55 17.62
N ALA A 178 -5.87 4.71 18.23
CA ALA A 178 -6.25 6.00 17.64
C ALA A 178 -5.37 6.36 16.43
N SER A 179 -4.11 5.93 16.43
CA SER A 179 -3.22 6.11 15.27
C SER A 179 -3.72 5.33 14.05
N PHE A 180 -4.17 4.08 14.23
CA PHE A 180 -4.77 3.31 13.14
C PHE A 180 -6.12 3.85 12.68
N GLU A 181 -6.92 4.39 13.60
CA GLU A 181 -8.17 5.07 13.25
C GLU A 181 -7.92 6.29 12.35
N LEU A 182 -7.00 7.17 12.75
CA LEU A 182 -6.57 8.31 11.95
C LEU A 182 -6.07 7.85 10.57
N LEU A 183 -5.25 6.80 10.54
CA LEU A 183 -4.70 6.27 9.31
C LEU A 183 -5.77 5.68 8.39
N SER A 184 -6.85 5.13 8.94
CA SER A 184 -7.99 4.67 8.15
C SER A 184 -8.65 5.81 7.38
N TYR A 185 -8.86 6.95 8.04
CA TYR A 185 -9.39 8.15 7.39
C TYR A 185 -8.43 8.69 6.32
N VAL A 186 -7.12 8.74 6.63
CA VAL A 186 -6.11 9.17 5.66
C VAL A 186 -6.10 8.24 4.44
N ALA A 187 -6.08 6.93 4.64
CA ALA A 187 -6.14 5.95 3.55
C ALA A 187 -7.43 6.06 2.74
N PHE A 188 -8.57 6.34 3.38
CA PHE A 188 -9.84 6.57 2.68
C PHE A 188 -9.78 7.81 1.81
N THR A 189 -9.24 8.92 2.32
CA THR A 189 -9.06 10.15 1.54
C THR A 189 -8.11 9.92 0.36
N THR A 190 -6.99 9.23 0.57
CA THR A 190 -6.05 8.85 -0.51
C THR A 190 -6.74 8.00 -1.56
N PHE A 191 -7.58 7.03 -1.16
CA PHE A 191 -8.41 6.25 -2.08
C PHE A 191 -9.35 7.13 -2.92
N LEU A 192 -10.07 8.07 -2.31
CA LEU A 192 -10.97 8.97 -3.05
C LEU A 192 -10.21 9.86 -4.05
N VAL A 193 -9.05 10.38 -3.65
CA VAL A 193 -8.19 11.17 -4.54
C VAL A 193 -7.65 10.31 -5.67
N GLN A 194 -7.17 9.09 -5.39
CA GLN A 194 -6.71 8.12 -6.39
C GLN A 194 -7.79 7.88 -7.44
N VAL A 195 -9.01 7.56 -7.00
CA VAL A 195 -10.14 7.28 -7.90
C VAL A 195 -10.48 8.50 -8.73
N SER A 196 -10.48 9.69 -8.13
CA SER A 196 -10.76 10.95 -8.83
C SER A 196 -9.72 11.23 -9.92
N VAL A 197 -8.43 11.07 -9.60
CA VAL A 197 -7.32 11.24 -10.56
C VAL A 197 -7.41 10.18 -11.66
N ASN A 198 -7.69 8.93 -11.32
CA ASN A 198 -7.83 7.85 -12.30
C ASN A 198 -9.00 8.13 -13.26
N GLN A 199 -10.15 8.57 -12.75
CA GLN A 199 -11.29 8.97 -13.56
C GLN A 199 -10.98 10.17 -14.46
N LEU A 200 -10.22 11.15 -13.96
CA LEU A 200 -9.83 12.32 -14.74
C LEU A 200 -8.88 11.94 -15.89
N ILE A 201 -7.89 11.10 -15.63
CA ILE A 201 -6.96 10.59 -16.65
C ILE A 201 -7.71 9.79 -17.73
N MET A 202 -8.65 8.94 -17.31
CA MET A 202 -9.51 8.19 -18.22
C MET A 202 -10.39 9.12 -19.08
N ARG A 203 -10.94 10.19 -18.49
CA ARG A 203 -11.75 11.20 -19.22
C ARG A 203 -10.92 12.03 -20.19
N ILE A 204 -9.67 12.36 -19.86
CA ILE A 204 -8.76 13.14 -20.72
C ILE A 204 -8.16 12.29 -21.85
N SER A 205 -8.12 10.96 -21.71
CA SER A 205 -7.60 10.06 -22.75
C SER A 205 -8.65 9.69 -23.81
N LYS A 206 -9.94 9.62 -23.42
CA LYS A 206 -11.08 9.40 -24.34
C LYS A 206 -11.30 10.41 -25.49
N PRO A 207 -10.95 11.71 -25.42
CA PRO A 207 -11.19 12.67 -26.50
C PRO A 207 -10.26 12.48 -27.71
N ILE A 208 -9.12 11.80 -27.53
CA ILE A 208 -8.10 11.66 -28.59
C ILE A 208 -8.49 10.57 -29.60
N GLU A 209 -9.21 9.53 -29.19
CA GLU A 209 -9.72 8.48 -30.10
C GLU A 209 -10.86 8.97 -30.99
N ASN A 210 -11.67 9.92 -30.52
CA ASN A 210 -12.80 10.45 -31.29
C ASN A 210 -12.43 11.61 -32.24
N GLY A 211 -11.17 12.07 -32.23
CA GLY A 211 -10.69 13.17 -33.08
C GLY A 211 -9.87 12.74 -34.30
N ILE A 212 -9.74 11.43 -34.56
CA ILE A 212 -8.99 10.87 -35.71
C ILE A 212 -9.97 10.29 -36.76
N MET A 213 -11.28 10.42 -36.55
CA MET A 213 -12.33 9.91 -37.44
C MET A 213 -13.12 10.99 -38.18
N ASP A 214 -12.66 12.24 -38.17
CA ASP A 214 -13.24 13.33 -38.99
C ASP A 214 -12.26 13.78 -40.09
#